data_AF-A0A7E4W9D6-F1
#
_entry.id   AF-A0A7E4W9D6-F1
#
_cell.length_a   1.000
_cell.length_b   1.000
_cell.length_c   1.000
_cell.angle_alpha   90.00
_cell.angle_beta   90.00
_cell.angle_gamma   90.00
#
_symmetry.space_group_name_H-M   'P 1'
#
loop_
_entity.id
_entity.type
_entity.pdbx_description
1 polymer ?
#
loop_
_entity_poly.entity_id
_entity_poly.type
_entity_poly.pdbx_seq_one_letter_code
_entity_poly.pdbx_strand_id
1 'polypeptide(L)'
;MSSRQSEMSGDDYSDVEIDIESHSPLPHDWQQGANPLGDHKRHARAQHNALERRRRDNIKEMYNELKDEIPNFNHDRASRAQILSLTIDEMKAANAEAEDAHLQAFATNRSKNNLIREISQVEAEIAALKAAIAAKASNSNSTPTSNVSKS
;
A
#
# COMPACT_ATOMS: atom_id res chain seq x y z
N MET A 1 -4.90 -61.36 -30.54
CA MET A 1 -5.04 -60.29 -31.55
C MET A 1 -4.86 -58.97 -30.80
N SER A 2 -3.63 -58.47 -30.66
CA SER A 2 -2.86 -57.69 -31.65
C SER A 2 -3.38 -56.24 -31.79
N SER A 3 -2.55 -55.33 -31.25
CA SER A 3 -2.14 -54.04 -31.81
C SER A 3 -3.10 -52.85 -31.79
N ARG A 4 -2.67 -51.79 -31.09
CA ARG A 4 -2.13 -50.58 -31.74
C ARG A 4 -1.36 -49.69 -30.76
N GLN A 5 -0.04 -49.70 -30.92
CA GLN A 5 0.85 -48.58 -30.61
C GLN A 5 0.63 -47.45 -31.64
N SER A 6 0.82 -46.20 -31.22
CA SER A 6 1.34 -45.05 -31.99
C SER A 6 1.25 -43.84 -31.04
N GLU A 7 2.33 -43.47 -30.35
CA GLU A 7 3.37 -42.53 -30.80
C GLU A 7 2.87 -41.08 -30.84
N MET A 8 3.32 -40.27 -29.89
CA MET A 8 3.46 -38.84 -30.09
C MET A 8 4.92 -38.51 -29.73
N SER A 9 5.75 -38.53 -30.78
CA SER A 9 7.15 -38.14 -30.80
C SER A 9 7.28 -36.72 -30.27
N GLY A 10 8.06 -36.53 -29.21
CA GLY A 10 8.51 -35.22 -28.77
C GLY A 10 9.73 -34.86 -29.61
N ASP A 11 9.47 -34.28 -30.78
CA ASP A 11 10.51 -33.83 -31.69
C ASP A 11 11.33 -32.68 -31.07
N ASP A 12 12.63 -32.78 -31.30
CA ASP A 12 13.57 -31.67 -31.51
C ASP A 12 14.20 -31.02 -30.26
N TYR A 13 15.00 -31.81 -29.52
CA TYR A 13 16.19 -31.24 -28.88
C TYR A 13 17.29 -31.16 -29.93
N SER A 14 17.49 -29.95 -30.42
CA SER A 14 18.58 -29.49 -31.26
C SER A 14 19.90 -30.21 -30.97
N ASP A 15 20.40 -30.82 -32.03
CA ASP A 15 21.78 -31.22 -32.28
C ASP A 15 22.77 -30.09 -31.94
N VAL A 16 23.58 -30.29 -30.92
CA VAL A 16 24.86 -29.59 -30.75
C VAL A 16 25.89 -30.65 -30.38
N GLU A 17 26.69 -31.04 -31.35
CA GLU A 17 27.83 -31.93 -31.22
C GLU A 17 28.67 -31.60 -29.97
N ILE A 18 28.61 -32.50 -28.99
CA ILE A 18 29.53 -32.53 -27.87
C ILE A 18 30.73 -33.34 -28.36
N ASP A 19 31.70 -32.68 -28.97
CA ASP A 19 32.99 -33.29 -29.26
C ASP A 19 33.82 -33.33 -27.96
N ILE A 20 33.56 -34.35 -27.14
CA ILE A 20 34.45 -34.76 -26.05
C ILE A 20 35.38 -35.83 -26.61
N GLU A 21 36.36 -35.42 -27.39
CA GLU A 21 37.53 -36.25 -27.65
C GLU A 21 38.42 -36.26 -26.39
N SER A 22 37.97 -37.03 -25.40
CA SER A 22 38.69 -37.32 -24.16
C SER A 22 39.78 -38.37 -24.45
N HIS A 23 40.93 -37.92 -24.94
CA HIS A 23 42.18 -38.64 -24.78
C HIS A 23 43.03 -37.97 -23.70
N SER A 24 42.80 -38.41 -22.45
CA SER A 24 43.85 -38.35 -21.43
C SER A 24 44.73 -39.58 -21.64
N PRO A 25 46.06 -39.43 -21.68
CA PRO A 25 46.75 -39.15 -20.43
C PRO A 25 47.99 -38.26 -20.58
N LEU A 26 48.23 -37.34 -19.65
CA LEU A 26 49.57 -37.14 -19.06
C LEU A 26 49.44 -36.27 -17.78
N PRO A 27 50.03 -36.69 -16.65
CA PRO A 27 50.17 -35.85 -15.48
C PRO A 27 51.53 -35.16 -15.51
N HIS A 28 51.60 -33.87 -15.83
CA HIS A 28 52.80 -33.09 -15.53
C HIS A 28 52.53 -31.58 -15.52
N ASP A 29 52.44 -31.06 -14.30
CA ASP A 29 53.08 -29.82 -13.87
C ASP A 29 52.90 -28.54 -14.72
N TRP A 30 52.15 -27.57 -14.15
CA TRP A 30 52.29 -26.12 -14.39
C TRP A 30 52.33 -25.57 -15.83
N GLN A 31 51.39 -25.91 -16.70
CA GLN A 31 51.14 -25.03 -17.85
C GLN A 31 50.23 -23.84 -17.46
N GLN A 32 50.80 -22.98 -16.62
CA GLN A 32 50.44 -21.56 -16.58
C GLN A 32 50.82 -20.98 -17.94
N GLY A 33 49.84 -20.45 -18.68
CA GLY A 33 50.12 -19.81 -19.96
C GLY A 33 48.84 -19.51 -20.74
N ALA A 34 48.19 -18.40 -20.39
CA ALA A 34 47.33 -17.57 -21.25
C ALA A 34 46.54 -18.31 -22.35
N ASN A 35 45.35 -18.81 -22.01
CA ASN A 35 44.35 -19.10 -23.03
C ASN A 35 43.33 -17.94 -23.04
N PRO A 36 43.49 -16.92 -23.93
CA PRO A 36 42.74 -15.66 -23.84
C PRO A 36 41.21 -15.86 -23.85
N LEU A 37 40.71 -16.87 -24.57
CA LEU A 37 39.28 -17.21 -24.59
C LEU A 37 38.76 -17.72 -23.23
N GLY A 38 39.60 -18.43 -22.46
CA GLY A 38 39.26 -18.90 -21.11
C GLY A 38 39.16 -17.75 -20.11
N ASP A 39 40.01 -16.73 -20.28
CA ASP A 39 40.03 -15.54 -19.44
C ASP A 39 38.80 -14.66 -19.66
N HIS A 40 38.31 -14.56 -20.90
CA HIS A 40 37.07 -13.81 -21.20
C HIS A 40 35.85 -14.45 -20.53
N LYS A 41 35.72 -15.79 -20.60
CA LYS A 41 34.65 -16.53 -19.91
C LYS A 41 34.77 -16.45 -18.39
N ARG A 42 36.00 -16.48 -17.85
CA ARG A 42 36.26 -16.29 -16.40
C ARG A 42 35.87 -14.88 -15.95
N HIS A 43 36.26 -13.86 -16.71
CA HIS A 43 35.94 -12.46 -16.43
C HIS A 43 34.43 -12.20 -16.50
N ALA A 44 33.74 -12.71 -17.52
CA ALA A 44 32.28 -12.60 -17.62
C ALA A 44 31.56 -13.24 -16.41
N ARG A 45 32.00 -14.43 -15.98
CA ARG A 45 31.47 -15.08 -14.76
C ARG A 45 31.76 -14.28 -13.49
N ALA A 46 32.96 -13.70 -13.37
CA ALA A 46 33.33 -12.88 -12.23
C ALA A 46 32.45 -11.61 -12.15
N GLN A 47 32.24 -10.93 -13.28
CA GLN A 47 31.36 -9.76 -13.37
C GLN A 47 29.91 -10.11 -13.02
N HIS A 48 29.38 -11.20 -13.57
CA HIS A 48 28.03 -11.68 -13.24
C HIS A 48 27.89 -11.97 -11.74
N ASN A 49 28.87 -12.66 -11.14
CA ASN A 49 28.86 -12.96 -9.71
C ASN A 49 28.95 -11.69 -8.85
N ALA A 50 29.70 -10.67 -9.28
CA ALA A 50 29.77 -9.38 -8.60
C ALA A 50 28.43 -8.65 -8.66
N LEU A 51 27.77 -8.64 -9.83
CA LEU A 51 26.46 -8.02 -9.99
C LEU A 51 25.41 -8.70 -9.11
N GLU A 52 25.38 -10.03 -9.10
CA GLU A 52 24.42 -10.79 -8.27
C GLU A 52 24.68 -10.60 -6.77
N ARG A 53 25.94 -10.44 -6.33
CA ARG A 53 26.23 -10.06 -4.94
C ARG A 53 25.58 -8.73 -4.59
N ARG A 54 25.80 -7.70 -5.42
CA ARG A 54 25.17 -6.38 -5.22
C ARG A 54 23.64 -6.47 -5.21
N ARG A 55 23.04 -7.26 -6.10
CA ARG A 55 21.58 -7.49 -6.12
C ARG A 55 21.10 -8.09 -4.80
N ARG A 56 21.79 -9.11 -4.28
CA ARG A 56 21.42 -9.75 -3.01
C ARG A 56 21.59 -8.84 -1.82
N ASP A 57 22.63 -8.00 -1.81
CA ASP A 57 22.87 -7.02 -0.74
C ASP A 57 21.75 -5.97 -0.72
N ASN A 58 21.37 -5.43 -1.89
CA ASN A 58 20.24 -4.51 -1.99
C ASN A 58 18.91 -5.13 -1.54
N ILE A 59 18.62 -6.38 -1.95
CA ILE A 59 17.42 -7.09 -1.46
C ILE A 59 17.48 -7.24 0.06
N LYS A 60 18.64 -7.55 0.62
CA LYS A 60 18.82 -7.69 2.08
C LYS A 60 18.57 -6.37 2.80
N GLU A 61 19.03 -5.25 2.25
CA GLU A 61 18.75 -3.90 2.75
C GLU A 61 17.24 -3.61 2.73
N MET A 62 16.55 -3.87 1.61
CA MET A 62 15.09 -3.69 1.53
C MET A 62 14.33 -4.52 2.57
N TYR A 63 14.77 -5.76 2.87
CA TYR A 63 14.16 -6.56 3.93
C TYR A 63 14.40 -5.97 5.33
N ASN A 64 15.54 -5.30 5.56
CA ASN A 64 15.81 -4.64 6.83
C ASN A 64 14.98 -3.36 6.97
N GLU A 65 14.89 -2.55 5.91
CA GLU A 65 14.03 -1.36 5.89
C GLU A 65 12.57 -1.74 6.13
N LEU A 66 12.07 -2.75 5.41
CA LEU A 66 10.70 -3.22 5.60
C LEU A 66 10.45 -3.77 7.01
N LYS A 67 11.43 -4.45 7.60
CA LYS A 67 11.35 -4.94 8.97
C LYS A 67 11.12 -3.79 9.97
N ASP A 68 11.84 -2.69 9.78
CA ASP A 68 11.81 -1.53 10.69
C ASP A 68 10.49 -0.75 10.59
N GLU A 69 9.76 -0.87 9.47
CA GLU A 69 8.42 -0.30 9.29
C GLU A 69 7.31 -1.09 10.01
N ILE A 70 7.55 -2.35 10.39
CA ILE A 70 6.53 -3.17 11.05
C ILE A 70 6.40 -2.76 12.53
N PRO A 71 5.23 -2.30 12.98
CA PRO A 71 5.03 -1.87 14.37
C PRO A 71 5.27 -3.01 15.37
N ASN A 72 5.92 -2.69 16.50
CA ASN A 72 6.17 -3.63 17.61
C ASN A 72 6.97 -4.89 17.25
N PHE A 73 7.69 -4.88 16.13
CA PHE A 73 8.42 -6.05 15.66
C PHE A 73 9.82 -6.17 16.27
N ASN A 74 9.89 -6.67 17.50
CA ASN A 74 11.12 -6.75 18.30
C ASN A 74 12.00 -8.00 18.03
N HIS A 75 11.85 -8.67 16.89
CA HIS A 75 12.66 -9.85 16.59
C HIS A 75 13.97 -9.48 15.88
N ASP A 76 15.08 -9.47 16.63
CA ASP A 76 16.44 -9.32 16.11
C ASP A 76 16.78 -10.34 15.00
N ARG A 77 16.13 -11.50 15.01
CA ARG A 77 16.29 -12.58 14.02
C ARG A 77 14.97 -12.97 13.34
N ALA A 78 14.37 -12.01 12.65
CA ALA A 78 13.21 -12.26 11.81
C ALA A 78 13.59 -13.01 10.52
N SER A 79 12.82 -14.04 10.16
CA SER A 79 12.94 -14.66 8.85
C SER A 79 12.29 -13.81 7.75
N ARG A 80 12.75 -13.93 6.50
CA ARG A 80 12.16 -13.21 5.35
C ARG A 80 10.67 -13.50 5.20
N ALA A 81 10.26 -14.76 5.40
CA ALA A 81 8.85 -15.14 5.33
C ALA A 81 8.01 -14.42 6.39
N GLN A 82 8.50 -14.34 7.63
CA GLN A 82 7.81 -13.62 8.71
C GLN A 82 7.69 -12.12 8.42
N ILE A 83 8.76 -11.48 7.92
CA ILE A 83 8.73 -10.06 7.54
C ILE A 83 7.60 -9.83 6.52
N LEU A 84 7.53 -10.65 5.46
CA LEU A 84 6.49 -10.53 4.45
C LEU A 84 5.09 -10.78 5.00
N SER A 85 4.90 -11.85 5.79
CA SER A 85 3.59 -12.18 6.36
C SER A 85 3.07 -11.06 7.25
N LEU A 86 3.89 -10.57 8.18
CA LEU A 86 3.50 -9.51 9.11
C LEU A 86 3.27 -8.17 8.39
N THR A 87 4.07 -7.84 7.38
CA THR A 87 3.84 -6.65 6.54
C THR A 87 2.47 -6.72 5.87
N ILE A 88 2.12 -7.87 5.29
CA ILE A 88 0.83 -8.06 4.62
C ILE A 88 -0.31 -7.91 5.62
N ASP A 89 -0.17 -8.49 6.81
CA ASP A 89 -1.21 -8.41 7.84
C ASP A 89 -1.37 -6.98 8.36
N GLU A 90 -0.27 -6.25 8.55
CA GLU A 90 -0.28 -4.84 8.93
C GLU A 90 -0.95 -3.97 7.85
N MET A 91 -0.61 -4.15 6.58
CA MET A 91 -1.24 -3.42 5.47
C MET A 91 -2.75 -3.68 5.41
N LYS A 92 -3.20 -4.91 5.67
CA LYS A 92 -4.62 -5.24 5.73
C LYS A 92 -5.31 -4.56 6.92
N ALA A 93 -4.68 -4.58 8.10
CA ALA A 93 -5.21 -3.93 9.29
C ALA A 93 -5.33 -2.42 9.08
N ALA A 94 -4.27 -1.77 8.58
CA ALA A 94 -4.27 -0.34 8.28
C ALA A 94 -5.34 0.04 7.24
N ASN A 95 -5.53 -0.77 6.20
CA ASN A 95 -6.60 -0.55 5.22
C ASN A 95 -8.00 -0.68 5.85
N ALA A 96 -8.22 -1.68 6.70
CA ALA A 96 -9.50 -1.85 7.39
C ALA A 96 -9.79 -0.68 8.34
N GLU A 97 -8.79 -0.23 9.11
CA GLU A 97 -8.92 0.94 9.99
C GLU A 97 -9.21 2.21 9.21
N ALA A 98 -8.58 2.41 8.05
CA ALA A 98 -8.84 3.55 7.18
C ALA A 98 -10.30 3.58 6.67
N GLU A 99 -10.85 2.43 6.28
CA GLU A 99 -12.25 2.31 5.85
C GLU A 99 -13.22 2.57 7.01
N ASP A 100 -12.96 2.02 8.20
CA ASP A 100 -13.77 2.26 9.40
C ASP A 100 -13.75 3.75 9.80
N ALA A 101 -12.57 4.38 9.79
CA ALA A 101 -12.41 5.79 10.06
C ALA A 101 -13.19 6.66 9.05
N HIS A 102 -13.20 6.27 7.78
CA HIS A 102 -13.95 6.95 6.73
C HIS A 102 -15.47 6.83 6.93
N LEU A 103 -15.97 5.65 7.26
CA LEU A 103 -17.39 5.44 7.59
C LEU A 103 -17.81 6.24 8.84
N GLN A 104 -16.97 6.24 9.88
CA GLN A 104 -17.19 7.02 11.09
C GLN A 104 -17.20 8.52 10.79
N ALA A 105 -16.30 9.00 9.93
CA ALA A 105 -16.26 10.39 9.49
C ALA A 105 -17.56 10.78 8.76
N PHE A 106 -18.08 9.92 7.88
CA PHE A 106 -19.37 10.18 7.22
C PHE A 106 -20.54 10.25 8.20
N ALA A 107 -20.64 9.29 9.13
CA ALA A 107 -21.69 9.29 10.14
C ALA A 107 -21.64 10.55 11.01
N THR A 108 -20.44 10.94 11.43
CA THR A 108 -20.21 12.14 12.22
C THR A 108 -20.57 13.40 11.45
N ASN A 109 -20.18 13.50 10.17
CA ASN A 109 -20.55 14.63 9.32
C ASN A 109 -22.06 14.73 9.12
N ARG A 110 -22.75 13.60 8.96
CA ARG A 110 -24.21 13.57 8.87
C ARG A 110 -24.86 14.09 10.15
N SER A 111 -24.39 13.64 11.32
CA SER A 111 -24.87 14.14 12.62
C SER A 111 -24.61 15.64 12.76
N LYS A 112 -23.41 16.10 12.42
CA LYS A 112 -23.06 17.53 12.42
C LYS A 112 -23.98 18.35 11.53
N ASN A 113 -24.29 17.88 10.32
CA ASN A 113 -25.22 18.57 9.41
C ASN A 113 -26.64 18.66 9.97
N ASN A 114 -27.11 17.62 10.66
CA ASN A 114 -28.41 17.66 11.35
C ASN A 114 -28.41 18.71 12.47
N LEU A 115 -27.38 18.73 13.31
CA LEU A 115 -27.25 19.71 14.38
C LEU A 115 -27.18 21.16 13.85
N ILE A 116 -26.47 21.38 12.74
CA ILE A 116 -26.43 22.69 12.07
C ILE A 116 -27.83 23.13 11.65
N ARG A 117 -28.64 22.20 11.10
CA ARG A 117 -30.02 22.50 10.70
C ARG A 117 -30.90 22.86 11.89
N GLU A 118 -30.78 22.12 13.01
CA GLU A 118 -31.51 22.40 14.24
C GLU A 118 -31.13 23.76 14.83
N ILE A 119 -29.82 24.06 14.90
CA ILE A 119 -29.33 25.38 15.36
C ILE A 119 -29.92 26.49 14.49
N SER A 120 -29.93 26.35 13.17
CA SER A 120 -30.51 27.36 12.28
C SER A 120 -32.01 27.59 12.51
N GLN A 121 -32.77 26.52 12.80
CA GLN A 121 -34.20 26.63 13.12
C GLN A 121 -34.41 27.38 14.44
N VAL A 122 -33.68 27.02 15.49
CA VAL A 122 -33.74 27.69 16.78
C VAL A 122 -33.35 29.17 16.68
N GLU A 123 -32.31 29.49 15.91
CA GLU A 123 -31.90 30.87 15.67
C GLU A 123 -33.00 31.69 14.96
N ALA A 124 -33.68 31.09 13.97
CA ALA A 124 -34.80 31.73 13.27
C ALA A 124 -36.01 31.97 14.19
N GLU A 125 -36.34 31.00 15.05
CA GLU A 125 -37.40 31.13 16.06
C GLU A 125 -37.08 32.23 17.07
N ILE A 126 -35.85 32.28 17.57
CA ILE A 126 -35.40 33.34 18.48
C ILE A 126 -35.51 34.72 17.80
N ALA A 127 -35.10 34.83 16.53
CA ALA A 127 -35.22 36.08 15.78
C ALA A 127 -36.68 36.52 15.61
N ALA A 128 -37.58 35.58 15.28
CA ALA A 128 -39.01 35.85 15.14
C ALA A 128 -39.66 36.28 16.46
N LEU A 129 -39.36 35.59 17.56
CA LEU A 129 -39.85 35.95 18.91
C LEU A 129 -39.33 37.32 19.35
N LYS A 130 -38.05 37.63 19.09
CA LYS A 130 -37.48 38.96 19.36
C LYS A 130 -38.19 40.06 18.56
N ALA A 131 -38.47 39.83 17.28
CA ALA A 131 -39.20 40.78 16.44
C ALA A 131 -40.64 40.99 16.94
N ALA A 132 -41.34 39.92 17.34
CA ALA A 132 -42.69 40.00 17.88
C ALA A 132 -42.74 40.78 19.21
N ILE A 133 -41.76 40.59 20.09
CA ILE A 133 -41.64 41.36 21.34
C ILE A 133 -41.41 42.84 21.04
N ALA A 134 -40.52 43.17 20.09
CA ALA A 134 -40.27 44.55 19.68
C ALA A 134 -41.53 45.22 19.11
N ALA A 135 -42.28 44.53 18.25
CA ALA A 135 -43.54 45.03 17.69
C ALA A 135 -44.61 45.26 18.77
N LYS A 136 -44.72 44.36 19.75
CA LYS A 136 -45.68 44.49 20.86
C LYS A 136 -45.34 45.68 21.76
N ALA A 137 -44.06 45.94 22.01
CA ALA A 137 -43.59 47.10 22.79
C ALA A 137 -43.89 48.44 22.08
N SER A 138 -43.84 48.51 20.74
CA SER A 138 -44.24 49.72 20.01
C SER A 138 -45.75 50.01 20.05
N ASN A 139 -46.59 48.98 20.17
CA ASN A 139 -48.05 49.13 20.14
C ASN A 139 -48.66 49.54 21.50
N SER A 140 -47.95 49.34 22.62
CA SER A 140 -48.43 49.75 23.96
C SER A 140 -48.25 51.25 24.26
N ASN A 141 -47.48 51.99 23.45
CA ASN A 141 -47.27 53.43 23.64
C ASN A 141 -48.31 54.32 22.91
N SER A 142 -49.24 53.74 22.14
CA SER A 142 -50.34 54.45 21.51
C SER A 142 -51.65 54.27 22.30
N THR A 143 -51.72 54.81 23.51
CA THR A 143 -53.02 55.10 24.15
C THR A 143 -53.42 56.53 23.79
N PRO A 144 -54.45 56.76 22.96
CA PRO A 144 -54.97 58.10 22.75
C PRO A 144 -55.77 58.51 23.98
N THR A 145 -55.28 59.50 24.72
CA THR A 145 -56.06 60.19 25.75
C THR A 145 -57.27 60.83 25.06
N SER A 146 -58.44 60.23 25.21
CA SER A 146 -59.70 60.77 24.70
C SER A 146 -60.08 62.02 25.48
N ASN A 147 -59.83 63.19 24.88
CA ASN A 147 -60.22 64.46 25.47
C ASN A 147 -61.71 64.70 25.17
N VAL A 148 -62.56 64.43 26.17
CA VAL A 148 -64.00 64.74 26.13
C VAL A 148 -64.16 66.25 26.24
N SER A 149 -64.52 66.91 25.15
CA SER A 149 -65.02 68.30 25.18
C SER A 149 -66.48 68.31 24.76
N LYS A 150 -67.33 68.54 25.77
CA LYS A 150 -68.74 68.95 25.65
C LYS A 150 -68.81 70.30 24.93
N SER A 151 -69.79 70.45 24.03
CA SER A 151 -70.66 71.62 23.90
C SER A 151 -71.77 71.34 22.91
#